data_AF-A0A2D6XI87-F1
#
_entry.id   AF-A0A2D6XI87-F1
#
_cell.length_a   1.000
_cell.length_b   1.000
_cell.length_c   1.000
_cell.angle_alpha   90.00
_cell.angle_beta   90.00
_cell.angle_gamma   90.00
#
_symmetry.space_group_name_H-M   'P 1'
#
loop_
_entity.id
_entity.type
_entity.pdbx_description
1 polymer ?
#
loop_
_entity_poly.entity_id
_entity_poly.type
_entity_poly.pdbx_seq_one_letter_code
_entity_poly.pdbx_strand_id
1 'polypeptide(L)'
;MRRDYSDPVYAEWRKRVFSRDKRKCQMPGCGYKKALNAHHIKRWADAPYLRYDVDNGITLCWRCHKQITGSEAQYEPLFMDLVRNNNDNTNTNSK
;
A
#
# COMPACT_ATOMS: atom_id res chain seq x y z
N MET A 1 -11.65 -17.09 -2.11
CA MET A 1 -12.27 -15.91 -2.76
C MET A 1 -11.27 -15.33 -3.75
N ARG A 2 -11.55 -15.43 -5.06
CA ARG A 2 -10.65 -14.92 -6.12
C ARG A 2 -10.67 -13.39 -6.07
N ARG A 3 -9.50 -12.74 -6.16
CA ARG A 3 -9.43 -11.27 -6.25
C ARG A 3 -9.99 -10.85 -7.61
N ASP A 4 -11.10 -10.13 -7.62
CA ASP A 4 -11.64 -9.52 -8.82
C ASP A 4 -10.96 -8.16 -9.02
N TYR A 5 -10.12 -8.06 -10.04
CA TYR A 5 -9.41 -6.82 -10.37
C TYR A 5 -10.30 -5.82 -11.12
N SER A 6 -11.47 -6.24 -11.60
CA SER A 6 -12.48 -5.38 -12.22
C SER A 6 -13.45 -4.76 -11.22
N ASP A 7 -13.35 -5.13 -9.94
CA ASP A 7 -14.14 -4.53 -8.87
C ASP A 7 -13.84 -3.01 -8.77
N PRO A 8 -14.84 -2.14 -8.98
CA PRO A 8 -14.66 -0.69 -8.90
C PRO A 8 -14.19 -0.24 -7.50
N VAL A 9 -14.57 -0.96 -6.44
CA VAL A 9 -14.11 -0.69 -5.08
C VAL A 9 -12.61 -0.95 -4.95
N TYR A 10 -12.13 -2.03 -5.57
CA TYR A 10 -10.70 -2.34 -5.62
C TYR A 10 -9.91 -1.29 -6.42
N ALA A 11 -10.45 -0.85 -7.55
CA ALA A 11 -9.85 0.19 -8.37
C ALA A 11 -9.72 1.53 -7.60
N GLU A 12 -10.77 1.94 -6.89
CA GLU A 12 -10.75 3.16 -6.08
C GLU A 12 -9.80 3.05 -4.89
N TRP A 13 -9.80 1.91 -4.18
CA TRP A 13 -8.83 1.66 -3.11
C TRP A 13 -7.39 1.81 -3.61
N ARG A 14 -7.04 1.19 -4.75
CA ARG A 14 -5.71 1.32 -5.36
C ARG A 14 -5.36 2.77 -5.68
N LYS A 15 -6.32 3.52 -6.23
CA LYS A 15 -6.13 4.94 -6.57
C LYS A 15 -5.83 5.77 -5.32
N ARG A 16 -6.57 5.55 -4.22
CA ARG A 16 -6.38 6.25 -2.94
C ARG A 16 -5.01 5.94 -2.32
N VAL A 17 -4.60 4.67 -2.30
CA VAL A 17 -3.26 4.24 -1.84
C VAL A 17 -2.16 4.95 -2.64
N PHE A 18 -2.26 4.93 -3.98
CA PHE A 18 -1.30 5.61 -4.85
C PHE A 18 -1.28 7.12 -4.67
N SER A 19 -2.43 7.74 -4.37
CA SER A 19 -2.53 9.18 -4.13
C SER A 19 -1.82 9.58 -2.84
N ARG A 20 -2.11 8.90 -1.72
CA ARG A 20 -1.46 9.13 -0.41
C ARG A 20 0.06 8.99 -0.53
N ASP A 21 0.52 7.95 -1.20
CA ASP A 21 1.94 7.63 -1.36
C ASP A 21 2.63 8.44 -2.47
N LYS A 22 1.96 9.46 -3.03
CA LYS A 22 2.48 10.35 -4.08
C LYS A 22 3.01 9.58 -5.30
N ARG A 23 2.33 8.47 -5.64
CA ARG A 23 2.66 7.54 -6.74
C ARG A 23 4.13 7.14 -6.76
N LYS A 24 4.67 6.79 -5.60
CA LYS A 24 6.07 6.42 -5.41
C LYS A 24 6.18 5.18 -4.53
N CYS A 25 7.15 4.32 -4.82
CA CYS A 25 7.51 3.21 -3.93
C CYS A 25 7.88 3.75 -2.54
N GLN A 26 7.24 3.20 -1.51
CA GLN A 26 7.44 3.60 -0.12
C GLN A 26 8.50 2.77 0.61
N MET A 27 9.03 1.71 -0.03
CA MET A 27 10.17 0.98 0.53
C MET A 27 11.32 1.96 0.81
N PRO A 28 11.87 2.00 2.04
CA PRO A 28 12.98 2.88 2.38
C PRO A 28 14.14 2.75 1.39
N GLY A 29 14.69 3.89 0.96
CA GLY A 29 15.78 3.94 -0.01
C GLY A 29 15.42 3.64 -1.47
N CYS A 30 14.18 3.29 -1.81
CA CYS A 30 13.80 2.98 -3.20
C CYS A 30 13.28 4.20 -3.97
N GLY A 31 12.13 4.74 -3.59
CA GLY A 31 11.55 5.93 -4.26
C GLY A 31 11.19 5.78 -5.75
N TYR A 32 11.17 4.56 -6.31
CA TYR A 32 10.88 4.34 -7.73
C TYR A 32 9.42 4.67 -8.07
N LYS A 33 9.16 5.22 -9.27
CA LYS A 33 7.83 5.73 -9.67
C LYS A 33 7.15 4.95 -10.81
N LYS A 34 7.77 3.88 -11.30
CA LYS A 34 7.23 3.03 -12.38
C LYS A 34 6.93 1.61 -11.87
N ALA A 35 6.11 0.87 -12.61
CA ALA A 35 5.70 -0.50 -12.29
C ALA A 35 5.23 -0.65 -10.82
N LEU A 36 4.29 0.21 -10.41
CA LEU A 36 3.80 0.30 -9.04
C LEU A 36 2.62 -0.65 -8.80
N ASN A 37 2.59 -1.21 -7.60
CA ASN A 37 1.55 -2.10 -7.09
C ASN A 37 1.07 -1.59 -5.74
N ALA A 38 -0.22 -1.72 -5.48
CA ALA A 38 -0.78 -1.51 -4.15
C ALA A 38 -0.66 -2.85 -3.40
N HIS A 39 0.21 -2.88 -2.41
CA HIS A 39 0.44 -4.02 -1.55
C HIS A 39 -0.49 -3.94 -0.35
N HIS A 40 -1.13 -5.05 0.02
CA HIS A 40 -1.85 -5.16 1.29
C HIS A 40 -0.85 -5.45 2.39
N ILE A 41 -0.79 -4.60 3.42
CA ILE A 41 0.13 -4.77 4.55
C ILE A 41 -0.29 -6.01 5.36
N LYS A 42 -1.54 -6.05 5.83
CA LYS A 42 -2.17 -7.28 6.33
C LYS A 42 -2.74 -8.06 5.16
N ARG A 43 -2.34 -9.33 5.07
CA ARG A 43 -2.65 -10.19 3.92
C ARG A 43 -4.17 -10.28 3.68
N TRP A 44 -4.55 -10.23 2.41
CA TRP A 44 -5.94 -10.32 1.93
C TRP A 44 -6.74 -11.51 2.47
N ALA A 45 -6.07 -12.64 2.69
CA ALA A 45 -6.69 -13.85 3.21
C ALA A 45 -6.98 -13.76 4.71
N ASP A 46 -6.10 -13.10 5.47
CA ASP A 46 -6.14 -13.06 6.94
C ASP A 46 -7.01 -11.92 7.47
N ALA A 47 -7.13 -10.82 6.71
CA ALA A 47 -7.87 -9.63 7.12
C ALA A 47 -8.92 -9.21 6.08
N PRO A 48 -10.02 -9.98 5.91
CA PRO A 48 -11.06 -9.65 4.93
C PRO A 48 -11.73 -8.28 5.17
N TYR A 49 -11.81 -7.86 6.44
CA TYR A 49 -12.38 -6.59 6.86
C TYR A 49 -11.48 -5.37 6.51
N LEU A 50 -10.20 -5.59 6.15
CA LEU A 50 -9.25 -4.52 5.80
C LEU A 50 -8.89 -4.46 4.31
N ARG A 51 -9.56 -5.23 3.46
CA ARG A 51 -9.20 -5.36 2.03
C ARG A 51 -9.24 -4.05 1.26
N TYR A 52 -10.16 -3.18 1.66
CA TYR A 52 -10.40 -1.88 1.02
C TYR A 52 -10.09 -0.71 1.96
N ASP A 53 -9.50 -0.99 3.13
CA ASP A 53 -8.94 0.03 3.99
C ASP A 53 -7.67 0.58 3.33
N VAL A 54 -7.64 1.90 3.10
CA VAL A 54 -6.50 2.57 2.49
C VAL A 54 -5.26 2.46 3.37
N ASP A 55 -5.43 2.45 4.70
CA ASP A 55 -4.32 2.37 5.64
C ASP A 55 -3.71 0.96 5.71
N ASN A 56 -4.46 -0.05 5.23
CA ASN A 56 -3.93 -1.39 4.99
C ASN A 56 -3.27 -1.55 3.61
N GLY A 57 -3.15 -0.48 2.83
CA GLY A 57 -2.47 -0.48 1.53
C GLY A 57 -1.16 0.31 1.58
N ILE A 58 -0.14 -0.12 0.84
CA ILE A 58 1.10 0.64 0.61
C ILE A 58 1.58 0.49 -0.83
N THR A 59 2.15 1.56 -1.39
CA THR A 59 2.67 1.57 -2.76
C THR A 59 4.08 1.01 -2.82
N LEU A 60 4.27 -0.08 -3.57
CA LEU A 60 5.58 -0.68 -3.82
C LEU A 60 5.83 -0.83 -5.32
N CYS A 61 7.08 -0.64 -5.76
CA CYS A 61 7.45 -1.04 -7.12
C CYS A 61 7.50 -2.57 -7.23
N TRP A 62 7.39 -3.09 -8.45
CA TRP A 62 7.41 -4.53 -8.72
C TRP A 62 8.60 -5.26 -8.05
N ARG A 63 9.80 -4.68 -8.06
CA ARG A 63 11.00 -5.27 -7.45
C ARG A 63 10.86 -5.42 -5.93
N CYS A 64 10.50 -4.33 -5.24
CA CYS A 64 10.31 -4.36 -3.79
C CYS A 64 9.11 -5.23 -3.39
N HIS A 65 8.02 -5.20 -4.17
CA HIS A 65 6.85 -6.05 -3.95
C HIS A 65 7.20 -7.54 -4.03
N LYS A 66 8.01 -7.93 -5.02
CA LYS A 66 8.49 -9.30 -5.17
C LYS A 66 9.43 -9.72 -4.04
N GLN A 67 10.31 -8.82 -3.60
CA GLN A 67 11.29 -9.10 -2.55
C GLN A 67 10.66 -9.48 -1.20
N ILE A 68 9.51 -8.89 -0.87
CA ILE A 68 8.84 -9.12 0.42
C ILE A 68 7.86 -10.30 0.40
N THR A 69 7.61 -10.90 -0.77
CA THR A 69 6.66 -12.01 -0.89
C THR A 69 7.12 -13.20 -0.03
N GLY A 70 6.28 -13.68 0.87
CA GLY A 70 6.62 -14.73 1.83
C GLY A 70 7.28 -14.24 3.12
N SER A 71 7.51 -12.94 3.26
CA SER A 71 8.06 -12.31 4.47
C SER A 71 7.22 -11.11 4.92
N GLU A 72 5.98 -10.98 4.45
CA GLU A 72 5.13 -9.81 4.64
C GLU A 72 4.96 -9.43 6.11
N ALA A 73 4.79 -10.43 6.99
CA ALA A 73 4.64 -10.23 8.43
C ALA A 73 5.84 -9.52 9.08
N GLN A 74 7.06 -9.69 8.54
CA GLN A 74 8.26 -9.02 9.06
C GLN A 74 8.29 -7.52 8.70
N TYR A 75 7.68 -7.14 7.58
CA TYR A 75 7.63 -5.75 7.11
C TYR A 75 6.38 -5.01 7.57
N GLU A 76 5.37 -5.71 8.09
CA GLU A 76 4.10 -5.12 8.52
C GLU A 76 4.27 -3.93 9.47
N PRO A 77 5.05 -4.01 10.57
CA PRO A 77 5.22 -2.86 11.48
C PRO A 77 5.82 -1.64 10.77
N LEU A 78 6.86 -1.86 9.97
CA LEU A 78 7.52 -0.81 9.19
C LEU A 78 6.53 -0.14 8.22
N PHE A 79 5.73 -0.92 7.49
CA PHE A 79 4.79 -0.36 6.53
C PHE A 79 3.64 0.39 7.19
N MET A 80 3.15 -0.10 8.34
CA MET A 80 2.14 0.62 9.12
C MET A 80 2.65 1.99 9.58
N ASP A 81 3.90 2.06 10.05
CA ASP A 81 4.50 3.33 10.48
C ASP A 81 4.70 4.30 9.31
N LEU A 82 5.15 3.81 8.16
CA LEU A 82 5.27 4.64 6.95
C LEU A 82 3.92 5.19 6.48
N VAL A 83 2.87 4.38 6.51
CA VAL A 83 1.51 4.81 6.13
C VAL A 83 0.99 5.89 7.07
N ARG A 84 1.14 5.71 8.39
CA ARG A 84 0.76 6.72 9.39
C ARG A 84 1.47 8.06 9.15
N ASN A 85 2.80 8.01 8.98
CA ASN A 85 3.60 9.20 8.69
C ASN A 85 3.14 9.89 7.41
N ASN A 86 2.78 9.14 6.37
CA ASN A 86 2.28 9.73 5.12
C ASN A 86 0.94 10.45 5.32
N ASN A 87 0.03 9.89 6.11
CA ASN A 87 -1.25 10.53 6.42
C ASN A 87 -1.06 11.85 7.19
N ASP A 88 -0.17 11.88 8.19
CA ASP A 88 0.13 13.09 8.95
C ASP A 88 0.69 14.21 8.05
N ASN A 89 1.56 13.83 7.11
CA ASN A 89 2.12 14.75 6.12
C ASN A 89 1.10 15.25 5.08
N THR A 90 0.02 14.51 4.81
CA THR A 90 -1.07 15.01 3.94
C THR A 90 -1.95 16.04 4.66
N ASN A 91 -2.15 15.88 5.97
CA ASN A 91 -2.98 16.78 6.76
C ASN A 91 -2.31 18.14 7.03
N THR A 92 -0.97 18.19 7.12
CA THR A 92 -0.24 19.44 7.31
C THR A 92 -0.17 20.32 6.07
N ASN A 93 -0.32 19.75 4.87
CA ASN A 93 -0.30 20.49 3.58
C ASN A 93 -1.69 20.98 3.12
N SER A 94 -2.72 20.81 3.95
CA SER A 94 -4.10 21.25 3.66
C SER A 94 -4.51 22.54 4.41
N LYS A 95 -3.53 23.32 4.90
CA LYS A 95 -3.72 24.66 5.49
C LYS A 95 -3.11 25.73 4.60
#